data_AF-A0A2E2E904-F1
#
_entry.id   AF-A0A2E2E904-F1
#
_cell.length_a   1.000
_cell.length_b   1.000
_cell.length_c   1.000
_cell.angle_alpha   90.00
_cell.angle_beta   90.00
_cell.angle_gamma   90.00
#
_symmetry.space_group_name_H-M   'P 1'
#
loop_
_entity.id
_entity.type
_entity.pdbx_description
1 polymer ?
#
loop_
_entity_poly.entity_id
_entity_poly.type
_entity_poly.pdbx_seq_one_letter_code
_entity_poly.pdbx_strand_id
1 'polypeptide(L)'
;MINHVLRNFKSVAVILAAMSLTACDAAITQMAQSSVEADYRAESARLEAQGNPKFSDPKLNAIVTEFEADYAKYGRDAEKLKAEAKAACPMDPKKLFKLLHSMEYEDYQEMFKGFGSTYLVDFNSYNTSIVSGKCDESGVEGPVTLVTTERTITRSAEGTEYESIMVTDSVAQLRATYQDGKWSGPMRAIQIQKNVTLRPDESGALKAEKNDWSFLNEMGQAPIATYTYIEDAAAPMSTTSISFGRQPESGLYSTNVTQPIGGDTTRTISYKGTEVVSEQTMKNGKLHGWQILYPQQTASGYYGGQKNCYQNGELVKAVTCPAN
;
A
#
# COMPACT_ATOMS: atom_id res chain seq x y z
N MET A 1 1.99 -13.61 -72.15
CA MET A 1 0.90 -13.50 -71.15
C MET A 1 0.58 -14.87 -70.51
N ILE A 2 1.56 -15.54 -69.89
CA ILE A 2 1.33 -16.68 -68.99
C ILE A 2 2.43 -16.60 -67.92
N ASN A 3 2.38 -15.55 -67.09
CA ASN A 3 3.30 -15.41 -65.95
C ASN A 3 2.71 -14.60 -64.78
N HIS A 4 1.40 -14.33 -64.79
CA HIS A 4 0.74 -13.53 -63.75
C HIS A 4 -0.33 -14.26 -62.93
N VAL A 5 -0.54 -15.57 -63.12
CA VAL A 5 -1.58 -16.33 -62.38
C VAL A 5 -1.01 -17.25 -61.29
N LEU A 6 0.30 -17.46 -61.22
CA LEU A 6 0.94 -18.36 -60.22
C LEU A 6 1.64 -17.66 -59.04
N ARG A 7 1.56 -16.33 -58.93
CA ARG A 7 2.21 -15.56 -57.83
C ARG A 7 1.29 -15.14 -56.68
N ASN A 8 -0.03 -15.38 -56.77
CA ASN A 8 -0.99 -14.92 -55.75
C ASN A 8 -1.42 -15.99 -54.73
N PHE A 9 -0.92 -17.22 -54.80
CA PHE A 9 -1.30 -18.27 -53.83
C PHE A 9 -0.29 -18.53 -52.71
N LYS A 10 0.91 -17.92 -52.73
CA LYS A 10 1.88 -18.03 -51.62
C LYS A 10 1.74 -16.93 -50.57
N SER A 11 1.09 -15.81 -50.89
CA SER A 11 0.99 -14.67 -49.96
C SER A 11 -0.24 -14.72 -49.05
N VAL A 12 -1.25 -15.54 -49.36
CA VAL A 12 -2.46 -15.65 -48.51
C VAL A 12 -2.26 -16.70 -47.38
N ALA A 13 -1.45 -17.73 -47.60
CA ALA A 13 -1.15 -18.73 -46.57
C ALA A 13 -0.17 -18.24 -45.49
N VAL A 14 0.75 -17.32 -45.82
CA VAL A 14 1.73 -16.77 -44.87
C VAL A 14 1.11 -15.71 -43.96
N ILE A 15 0.08 -14.99 -44.44
CA ILE A 15 -0.62 -13.97 -43.66
C ILE A 15 -1.62 -14.59 -42.66
N LEU A 16 -2.22 -15.75 -42.97
CA LEU A 16 -3.06 -16.49 -42.01
C LEU A 16 -2.27 -17.25 -40.93
N ALA A 17 -1.05 -17.71 -41.21
CA ALA A 17 -0.19 -18.35 -40.20
C ALA A 17 0.47 -17.34 -39.23
N ALA A 18 0.69 -16.10 -39.67
CA ALA A 18 1.23 -15.03 -38.83
C ALA A 18 0.19 -14.44 -37.85
N MET A 19 -1.10 -14.45 -38.21
CA MET A 19 -2.18 -14.02 -37.32
C MET A 19 -2.54 -15.04 -36.23
N SER A 20 -2.23 -16.33 -36.42
CA SER A 20 -2.41 -17.36 -35.39
C SER A 20 -1.29 -17.41 -34.36
N LEU A 21 -0.11 -16.86 -34.65
CA LEU A 21 1.04 -16.82 -33.72
C LEU A 21 0.98 -15.60 -32.79
N THR A 22 0.56 -14.43 -33.28
CA THR A 22 0.38 -13.23 -32.44
C THR A 22 -0.87 -13.30 -31.54
N ALA A 23 -1.93 -14.00 -31.98
CA ALA A 23 -3.08 -14.31 -31.14
C ALA A 23 -2.74 -15.39 -30.08
N CYS A 24 -1.83 -16.32 -30.37
CA CYS A 24 -1.31 -17.25 -29.37
C CYS A 24 -0.44 -16.51 -28.34
N ASP A 25 0.43 -15.59 -28.72
CA ASP A 25 1.27 -14.88 -27.73
C ASP A 25 0.45 -13.97 -26.81
N ALA A 26 -0.59 -13.29 -27.32
CA ALA A 26 -1.50 -12.50 -26.50
C ALA A 26 -2.39 -13.39 -25.60
N ALA A 27 -2.87 -14.53 -26.11
CA ALA A 27 -3.63 -15.50 -25.32
C ALA A 27 -2.75 -16.24 -24.30
N ILE A 28 -1.48 -16.53 -24.60
CA ILE A 28 -0.50 -17.15 -23.70
C ILE A 28 -0.08 -16.14 -22.63
N THR A 29 0.08 -14.86 -22.97
CA THR A 29 0.39 -13.80 -21.99
C THR A 29 -0.81 -13.51 -21.09
N GLN A 30 -2.03 -13.44 -21.63
CA GLN A 30 -3.26 -13.32 -20.83
C GLN A 30 -3.53 -14.58 -20.00
N MET A 31 -3.28 -15.78 -20.54
CA MET A 31 -3.39 -17.03 -19.80
C MET A 31 -2.34 -17.10 -18.69
N ALA A 32 -1.10 -16.67 -18.94
CA ALA A 32 -0.03 -16.63 -17.94
C ALA A 32 -0.29 -15.57 -16.84
N GLN A 33 -0.84 -14.41 -17.20
CA GLN A 33 -1.30 -13.43 -16.22
C GLN A 33 -2.49 -13.95 -15.41
N SER A 34 -3.44 -14.64 -16.06
CA SER A 34 -4.60 -15.24 -15.40
C SER A 34 -4.23 -16.42 -14.50
N SER A 35 -3.20 -17.20 -14.84
CA SER A 35 -2.70 -18.30 -14.00
C SER A 35 -1.96 -17.77 -12.79
N VAL A 36 -1.13 -16.74 -12.96
CA VAL A 36 -0.43 -16.09 -11.84
C VAL A 36 -1.42 -15.42 -10.89
N GLU A 37 -2.44 -14.73 -11.40
CA GLU A 37 -3.49 -14.15 -10.56
C GLU A 37 -4.33 -15.24 -9.85
N ALA A 38 -4.61 -16.36 -10.53
CA ALA A 38 -5.28 -17.50 -9.90
C ALA A 38 -4.44 -18.10 -8.77
N ASP A 39 -3.13 -18.25 -8.97
CA ASP A 39 -2.21 -18.74 -7.93
C ASP A 39 -2.13 -17.77 -6.75
N TYR A 40 -2.11 -16.45 -7.01
CA TYR A 40 -2.17 -15.43 -5.95
C TYR A 40 -3.48 -15.48 -5.17
N ARG A 41 -4.62 -15.63 -5.85
CA ARG A 41 -5.91 -15.77 -5.18
C ARG A 41 -6.00 -17.06 -4.36
N ALA A 42 -5.47 -18.16 -4.88
CA ALA A 42 -5.40 -19.43 -4.17
C ALA A 42 -4.51 -19.33 -2.92
N GLU A 43 -3.36 -18.67 -3.05
CA GLU A 43 -2.46 -18.40 -1.92
C GLU A 43 -3.12 -17.48 -0.89
N SER A 44 -3.79 -16.40 -1.34
CA SER A 44 -4.54 -15.52 -0.44
C SER A 44 -5.63 -16.28 0.30
N ALA A 45 -6.38 -17.15 -0.37
CA ALA A 45 -7.43 -17.97 0.24
C ALA A 45 -6.84 -18.97 1.25
N ARG A 46 -5.67 -19.57 0.95
CA ARG A 46 -4.94 -20.42 1.89
C ARG A 46 -4.55 -19.64 3.14
N LEU A 47 -3.97 -18.45 2.98
CA LEU A 47 -3.52 -17.60 4.08
C LEU A 47 -4.70 -17.07 4.91
N GLU A 48 -5.81 -16.71 4.26
CA GLU A 48 -7.06 -16.33 4.93
C GLU A 48 -7.65 -17.48 5.74
N ALA A 49 -7.60 -18.71 5.21
CA ALA A 49 -8.02 -19.90 5.96
C ALA A 49 -7.13 -20.20 7.18
N GLN A 50 -5.85 -19.79 7.18
CA GLN A 50 -5.01 -19.84 8.38
C GLN A 50 -5.39 -18.78 9.41
N GLY A 51 -5.87 -17.63 8.94
CA GLY A 51 -6.15 -16.46 9.76
C GLY A 51 -4.89 -15.67 10.13
N ASN A 52 -5.04 -14.78 11.10
CA ASN A 52 -3.94 -13.96 11.63
C ASN A 52 -3.10 -14.71 12.69
N PRO A 53 -1.86 -14.27 12.94
CA PRO A 53 -1.06 -14.81 14.03
C PRO A 53 -1.76 -14.65 15.38
N LYS A 54 -1.61 -15.67 16.24
CA LYS A 54 -2.03 -15.63 17.64
C LYS A 54 -0.86 -15.18 18.50
N PHE A 55 -1.07 -14.13 19.28
CA PHE A 55 -0.05 -13.57 20.15
C PHE A 55 -0.20 -14.11 21.58
N SER A 56 0.89 -14.16 22.33
CA SER A 56 0.84 -14.43 23.77
C SER A 56 0.21 -13.28 24.55
N ASP A 57 0.35 -12.04 24.05
CA ASP A 57 -0.27 -10.85 24.62
C ASP A 57 -1.77 -10.78 24.25
N PRO A 58 -2.69 -10.83 25.24
CA PRO A 58 -4.12 -10.71 25.00
C PRO A 58 -4.54 -9.38 24.34
N LYS A 59 -3.80 -8.28 24.57
CA LYS A 59 -4.11 -6.98 23.97
C LYS A 59 -3.92 -7.02 22.45
N LEU A 60 -2.83 -7.64 21.97
CA LEU A 60 -2.59 -7.79 20.53
C LEU A 60 -3.68 -8.65 19.88
N ASN A 61 -4.13 -9.72 20.54
CA ASN A 61 -5.24 -10.54 20.04
C ASN A 61 -6.58 -9.79 19.99
N ALA A 62 -6.85 -8.91 20.97
CA ALA A 62 -8.05 -8.08 20.94
C ALA A 62 -8.04 -7.11 19.75
N ILE A 63 -6.89 -6.46 19.50
CA ILE A 63 -6.69 -5.57 18.35
C ILE A 63 -6.91 -6.34 17.03
N VAL A 64 -6.35 -7.54 16.90
CA VAL A 64 -6.55 -8.43 15.72
C VAL A 64 -8.04 -8.76 15.53
N THR A 65 -8.72 -9.15 16.59
CA THR A 65 -10.14 -9.55 16.54
C THR A 65 -11.02 -8.41 16.05
N GLU A 66 -10.76 -7.20 16.54
CA GLU A 66 -11.49 -6.03 16.10
C GLU A 66 -11.18 -5.66 14.64
N PHE A 67 -9.95 -5.85 14.17
CA PHE A 67 -9.62 -5.61 12.76
C PHE A 67 -10.28 -6.61 11.82
N GLU A 68 -10.40 -7.88 12.22
CA GLU A 68 -11.18 -8.86 11.46
C GLU A 68 -12.67 -8.49 11.43
N ALA A 69 -13.21 -7.91 12.51
CA ALA A 69 -14.58 -7.38 12.52
C ALA A 69 -14.74 -6.15 11.59
N ASP A 70 -13.80 -5.22 11.62
CA ASP A 70 -13.79 -4.06 10.72
C ASP A 70 -13.61 -4.54 9.24
N TYR A 71 -12.77 -5.55 8.97
CA TYR A 71 -12.61 -6.14 7.63
C TYR A 71 -13.88 -6.88 7.17
N ALA A 72 -14.56 -7.61 8.05
CA ALA A 72 -15.85 -8.22 7.71
C ALA A 72 -16.92 -7.17 7.36
N LYS A 73 -16.88 -5.99 8.00
CA LYS A 73 -17.79 -4.88 7.73
C LYS A 73 -17.48 -4.16 6.42
N TYR A 74 -16.25 -3.68 6.27
CA TYR A 74 -15.84 -2.79 5.18
C TYR A 74 -15.13 -3.51 4.03
N GLY A 75 -14.37 -4.56 4.34
CA GLY A 75 -13.56 -5.30 3.38
C GLY A 75 -12.56 -4.37 2.70
N ARG A 76 -12.62 -4.34 1.37
CA ARG A 76 -11.88 -3.42 0.49
C ARG A 76 -12.80 -2.44 -0.24
N ASP A 77 -14.00 -2.23 0.28
CA ASP A 77 -15.03 -1.37 -0.30
C ASP A 77 -14.92 0.05 0.25
N ALA A 78 -14.31 0.92 -0.54
CA ALA A 78 -14.12 2.32 -0.22
C ALA A 78 -15.45 3.08 -0.02
N GLU A 79 -16.52 2.68 -0.72
CA GLU A 79 -17.82 3.35 -0.64
C GLU A 79 -18.53 3.04 0.69
N LYS A 80 -18.39 1.81 1.20
CA LYS A 80 -18.86 1.48 2.56
C LYS A 80 -18.19 2.34 3.63
N LEU A 81 -16.88 2.59 3.48
CA LEU A 81 -16.14 3.41 4.44
C LEU A 81 -16.56 4.89 4.32
N LYS A 82 -16.72 5.41 3.09
CA LYS A 82 -17.25 6.77 2.85
C LYS A 82 -18.64 6.97 3.43
N ALA A 83 -19.50 5.97 3.35
CA ALA A 83 -20.88 6.04 3.82
C ALA A 83 -21.03 6.26 5.34
N GLU A 84 -19.96 6.08 6.13
CA GLU A 84 -19.97 6.39 7.57
C GLU A 84 -19.92 7.91 7.85
N ALA A 85 -19.51 8.73 6.87
CA ALA A 85 -19.41 10.17 7.00
C ALA A 85 -20.78 10.81 7.30
N LYS A 86 -20.82 11.70 8.32
CA LYS A 86 -22.06 12.39 8.73
C LYS A 86 -22.06 13.88 8.42
N ALA A 87 -20.92 14.55 8.58
CA ALA A 87 -20.79 15.99 8.36
C ALA A 87 -19.39 16.31 7.84
N ALA A 88 -19.26 17.33 7.00
CA ALA A 88 -17.95 17.83 6.59
C ALA A 88 -17.19 18.40 7.80
N CYS A 89 -15.87 18.24 7.82
CA CYS A 89 -14.96 18.90 8.76
C CYS A 89 -14.54 20.23 8.12
N PRO A 90 -15.05 21.39 8.57
CA PRO A 90 -14.95 22.67 7.84
C PRO A 90 -13.57 23.35 8.05
N MET A 91 -12.51 22.55 8.11
CA MET A 91 -11.14 23.03 8.19
C MET A 91 -10.59 23.27 6.78
N ASP A 92 -9.63 24.20 6.69
CA ASP A 92 -8.86 24.39 5.46
C ASP A 92 -8.15 23.07 5.03
N PRO A 93 -8.17 22.70 3.75
CA PRO A 93 -7.55 21.46 3.26
C PRO A 93 -6.07 21.28 3.62
N LYS A 94 -5.26 22.35 3.67
CA LYS A 94 -3.85 22.23 4.07
C LYS A 94 -3.72 21.98 5.57
N LYS A 95 -4.57 22.62 6.39
CA LYS A 95 -4.61 22.33 7.83
C LYS A 95 -5.05 20.90 8.11
N LEU A 96 -6.03 20.40 7.36
CA LEU A 96 -6.43 18.99 7.41
C LEU A 96 -5.30 18.06 7.00
N PHE A 97 -4.59 18.40 5.91
CA PHE A 97 -3.42 17.64 5.47
C PHE A 97 -2.39 17.56 6.59
N LYS A 98 -2.01 18.69 7.19
CA LYS A 98 -1.09 18.73 8.31
C LYS A 98 -1.57 17.92 9.50
N LEU A 99 -2.86 18.03 9.84
CA LEU A 99 -3.46 17.29 10.94
C LEU A 99 -3.32 15.77 10.74
N LEU A 100 -3.62 15.26 9.54
CA LEU A 100 -3.64 13.82 9.26
C LEU A 100 -2.24 13.25 8.98
N HIS A 101 -1.39 14.00 8.29
CA HIS A 101 -0.04 13.56 7.88
C HIS A 101 1.05 14.00 8.85
N SER A 102 0.72 14.80 9.87
CA SER A 102 1.66 15.37 10.85
C SER A 102 2.81 16.17 10.22
N MET A 103 2.60 16.71 9.02
CA MET A 103 3.59 17.44 8.23
C MET A 103 2.92 18.47 7.34
N GLU A 104 3.55 19.63 7.15
CA GLU A 104 3.06 20.62 6.19
C GLU A 104 3.10 20.05 4.77
N TYR A 105 2.16 20.47 3.93
CA TYR A 105 2.09 20.01 2.54
C TYR A 105 3.38 20.30 1.78
N GLU A 106 3.92 21.50 1.93
CA GLU A 106 5.15 21.93 1.26
C GLU A 106 6.35 21.07 1.68
N ASP A 107 6.50 20.79 2.98
CA ASP A 107 7.56 19.91 3.50
C ASP A 107 7.41 18.48 2.98
N TYR A 108 6.16 18.00 2.88
CA TYR A 108 5.86 16.69 2.32
C TYR A 108 6.26 16.62 0.84
N GLN A 109 5.99 17.66 0.05
CA GLN A 109 6.43 17.72 -1.35
C GLN A 109 7.96 17.72 -1.49
N GLU A 110 8.67 18.49 -0.66
CA GLU A 110 10.14 18.56 -0.69
C GLU A 110 10.79 17.22 -0.32
N MET A 111 10.23 16.50 0.66
CA MET A 111 10.70 15.16 1.02
C MET A 111 10.71 14.21 -0.19
N PHE A 112 9.64 14.21 -1.01
CA PHE A 112 9.56 13.35 -2.19
C PHE A 112 10.50 13.75 -3.33
N LYS A 113 10.83 15.04 -3.47
CA LYS A 113 11.84 15.50 -4.44
C LYS A 113 13.21 14.90 -4.15
N GLY A 114 13.55 14.71 -2.88
CA GLY A 114 14.78 14.02 -2.46
C GLY A 114 14.91 12.58 -2.99
N PHE A 115 13.79 11.94 -3.38
CA PHE A 115 13.74 10.60 -3.97
C PHE A 115 13.60 10.61 -5.51
N GLY A 116 13.93 11.73 -6.18
CA GLY A 116 13.80 11.85 -7.64
C GLY A 116 12.34 11.82 -8.13
N SER A 117 11.39 12.14 -7.26
CA SER A 117 9.97 12.08 -7.56
C SER A 117 9.28 13.41 -7.24
N THR A 118 8.31 13.81 -8.07
CA THR A 118 7.40 14.93 -7.77
C THR A 118 6.12 14.37 -7.19
N TYR A 119 5.73 14.86 -6.02
CA TYR A 119 4.50 14.46 -5.34
C TYR A 119 3.47 15.59 -5.33
N LEU A 120 2.22 15.29 -5.65
CA LEU A 120 1.13 16.25 -5.68
C LEU A 120 -0.12 15.64 -5.04
N VAL A 121 -0.74 16.37 -4.12
CA VAL A 121 -2.09 16.06 -3.62
C VAL A 121 -3.09 16.90 -4.41
N ASP A 122 -4.15 16.27 -4.93
CA ASP A 122 -5.26 17.01 -5.53
C ASP A 122 -6.20 17.51 -4.44
N PHE A 123 -5.95 18.74 -3.96
CA PHE A 123 -6.74 19.35 -2.89
C PHE A 123 -8.23 19.51 -3.22
N ASN A 124 -8.66 19.43 -4.48
CA ASN A 124 -10.09 19.44 -4.81
C ASN A 124 -10.78 18.10 -4.46
N SER A 125 -10.00 17.01 -4.46
CA SER A 125 -10.47 15.67 -4.08
C SER A 125 -10.20 15.34 -2.60
N TYR A 126 -9.34 16.13 -1.96
CA TYR A 126 -8.98 15.98 -0.57
C TYR A 126 -10.09 16.53 0.33
N ASN A 127 -10.79 15.65 1.01
CA ASN A 127 -11.92 16.02 1.86
C ASN A 127 -11.92 15.18 3.13
N THR A 128 -12.30 15.78 4.25
CA THR A 128 -12.45 15.08 5.52
C THR A 128 -13.83 15.33 6.09
N SER A 129 -14.46 14.26 6.57
CA SER A 129 -15.77 14.26 7.18
C SER A 129 -15.71 13.64 8.57
N ILE A 130 -16.56 14.10 9.47
CA ILE A 130 -16.73 13.57 10.82
C ILE A 130 -17.74 12.42 10.78
N VAL A 131 -17.40 11.32 11.47
CA VAL A 131 -18.33 10.25 11.86
C VAL A 131 -18.82 10.45 13.30
N SER A 132 -17.90 10.87 14.19
CA SER A 132 -18.19 11.26 15.57
C SER A 132 -17.11 12.21 16.12
N GLY A 133 -17.45 12.98 17.15
CA GLY A 133 -16.55 13.98 17.76
C GLY A 133 -16.81 15.38 17.20
N LYS A 134 -15.87 16.30 17.45
CA LYS A 134 -15.99 17.71 17.04
C LYS A 134 -14.87 18.05 16.05
N CYS A 135 -15.25 18.66 14.93
CA CYS A 135 -14.36 19.40 14.04
C CYS A 135 -15.05 20.71 13.66
N ASP A 136 -14.36 21.82 13.86
CA ASP A 136 -14.76 23.14 13.41
C ASP A 136 -13.60 23.83 12.68
N GLU A 137 -13.78 25.07 12.26
CA GLU A 137 -12.76 25.84 11.53
C GLU A 137 -11.44 26.00 12.31
N SER A 138 -11.49 25.90 13.65
CA SER A 138 -10.32 26.00 14.52
C SER A 138 -9.54 24.70 14.65
N GLY A 139 -10.18 23.55 14.40
CA GLY A 139 -9.53 22.25 14.48
C GLY A 139 -10.44 21.11 14.92
N VAL A 140 -9.80 20.01 15.28
CA VAL A 140 -10.38 18.87 16.00
C VAL A 140 -9.96 18.94 17.47
N GLU A 141 -10.79 18.45 18.38
CA GLU A 141 -10.46 18.34 19.80
C GLU A 141 -11.20 17.16 20.43
N GLY A 142 -10.54 16.46 21.34
CA GLY A 142 -11.04 15.27 22.02
C GLY A 142 -11.07 14.03 21.12
N PRO A 143 -11.82 12.99 21.55
CA PRO A 143 -12.02 11.77 20.76
C PRO A 143 -12.79 12.08 19.47
N VAL A 144 -12.23 11.67 18.34
CA VAL A 144 -12.79 11.92 17.01
C VAL A 144 -12.73 10.66 16.16
N THR A 145 -13.73 10.51 15.29
CA THR A 145 -13.66 9.60 14.16
C THR A 145 -13.85 10.40 12.88
N LEU A 146 -12.85 10.37 12.01
CA LEU A 146 -12.81 11.06 10.74
C LEU A 146 -12.82 10.05 9.61
N VAL A 147 -13.45 10.41 8.49
CA VAL A 147 -13.30 9.73 7.21
C VAL A 147 -12.73 10.74 6.22
N THR A 148 -11.62 10.39 5.59
CA THR A 148 -10.89 11.24 4.66
C THR A 148 -10.83 10.58 3.30
N THR A 149 -11.09 11.34 2.26
CA THR A 149 -10.80 10.97 0.88
C THR A 149 -9.59 11.76 0.40
N GLU A 150 -8.67 11.10 -0.27
CA GLU A 150 -7.45 11.74 -0.76
C GLU A 150 -7.02 11.11 -2.08
N ARG A 151 -6.75 11.95 -3.10
CA ARG A 151 -6.04 11.57 -4.31
C ARG A 151 -4.64 12.14 -4.31
N THR A 152 -3.68 11.27 -4.58
CA THR A 152 -2.26 11.64 -4.70
C THR A 152 -1.77 11.25 -6.07
N ILE A 153 -0.88 12.08 -6.62
CA ILE A 153 -0.25 11.89 -7.92
C ILE A 153 1.26 11.96 -7.70
N THR A 154 1.91 10.81 -7.82
CA THR A 154 3.36 10.68 -7.74
C THR A 154 3.93 10.53 -9.13
N ARG A 155 4.86 11.40 -9.52
CA ARG A 155 5.58 11.31 -10.78
C ARG A 155 7.04 11.01 -10.50
N SER A 156 7.55 9.90 -11.01
CA SER A 156 8.97 9.56 -10.89
C SER A 156 9.68 9.90 -12.19
N ALA A 157 10.84 10.56 -12.10
CA ALA A 157 11.63 10.97 -13.25
C ALA A 157 13.11 10.63 -13.03
N GLU A 158 13.75 10.04 -14.04
CA GLU A 158 15.19 9.94 -14.13
C GLU A 158 15.66 10.90 -15.25
N GLY A 159 16.42 11.95 -14.90
CA GLY A 159 16.82 12.98 -15.85
C GLY A 159 15.68 13.96 -16.21
N THR A 160 15.41 14.16 -17.50
CA THR A 160 14.44 15.16 -18.00
C THR A 160 13.07 14.59 -18.40
N GLU A 161 12.88 13.27 -18.34
CA GLU A 161 11.66 12.59 -18.75
C GLU A 161 11.02 11.82 -17.57
N TYR A 162 9.68 11.72 -17.57
CA TYR A 162 8.96 10.94 -16.56
C TYR A 162 9.01 9.45 -16.91
N GLU A 163 9.39 8.62 -15.94
CA GLU A 163 9.42 7.15 -16.09
C GLU A 163 8.12 6.49 -15.69
N SER A 164 7.38 7.11 -14.76
CA SER A 164 6.04 6.64 -14.39
C SER A 164 5.21 7.73 -13.71
N ILE A 165 3.89 7.58 -13.81
CA ILE A 165 2.92 8.33 -13.01
C ILE A 165 2.09 7.32 -12.23
N MET A 166 2.05 7.50 -10.91
CA MET A 166 1.17 6.76 -10.02
C MET A 166 0.06 7.69 -9.53
N VAL A 167 -1.18 7.27 -9.71
CA VAL A 167 -2.36 7.92 -9.12
C VAL A 167 -2.91 7.00 -8.04
N THR A 168 -2.99 7.49 -6.81
CA THR A 168 -3.54 6.75 -5.67
C THR A 168 -4.76 7.46 -5.16
N ASP A 169 -5.90 6.80 -5.28
CA ASP A 169 -7.14 7.19 -4.61
C ASP A 169 -7.26 6.44 -3.29
N SER A 170 -7.52 7.15 -2.21
CA SER A 170 -7.66 6.55 -0.89
C SER A 170 -8.89 7.06 -0.15
N VAL A 171 -9.48 6.16 0.63
CA VAL A 171 -10.44 6.48 1.69
C VAL A 171 -9.86 5.95 2.98
N ALA A 172 -9.68 6.81 3.96
CA ALA A 172 -9.22 6.43 5.28
C ALA A 172 -10.29 6.76 6.33
N GLN A 173 -10.49 5.89 7.31
CA GLN A 173 -11.18 6.21 8.55
C GLN A 173 -10.17 6.21 9.69
N LEU A 174 -10.07 7.32 10.39
CA LEU A 174 -9.20 7.52 11.55
C LEU A 174 -10.06 7.60 12.81
N ARG A 175 -9.76 6.78 13.83
CA ARG A 175 -10.30 6.88 15.19
C ARG A 175 -9.14 7.21 16.13
N ALA A 176 -9.15 8.40 16.73
CA ALA A 176 -8.06 8.88 17.58
C ALA A 176 -8.56 9.95 18.56
N THR A 177 -7.69 10.38 19.46
CA THR A 177 -7.93 11.56 20.32
C THR A 177 -6.95 12.66 19.94
N TYR A 178 -7.44 13.88 19.79
CA TYR A 178 -6.60 15.06 19.59
C TYR A 178 -6.70 15.97 20.81
N GLN A 179 -5.58 16.35 21.38
CA GLN A 179 -5.53 17.18 22.59
C GLN A 179 -4.25 18.00 22.61
N ASP A 180 -4.34 19.24 23.07
CA ASP A 180 -3.19 20.14 23.25
C ASP A 180 -2.35 20.29 21.95
N GLY A 181 -3.04 20.31 20.80
CA GLY A 181 -2.41 20.50 19.49
C GLY A 181 -1.68 19.28 18.93
N LYS A 182 -1.94 18.07 19.44
CA LYS A 182 -1.35 16.82 18.93
C LYS A 182 -2.30 15.63 19.08
N TRP A 183 -2.05 14.58 18.31
CA TRP A 183 -2.66 13.27 18.55
C TRP A 183 -2.19 12.71 19.89
N SER A 184 -3.07 12.03 20.61
CA SER A 184 -2.78 11.44 21.91
C SER A 184 -3.41 10.06 22.06
N GLY A 185 -2.71 9.19 22.80
CA GLY A 185 -3.18 7.84 23.12
C GLY A 185 -3.33 6.95 21.89
N PRO A 186 -4.15 5.89 21.99
CA PRO A 186 -4.31 4.94 20.91
C PRO A 186 -4.97 5.56 19.67
N MET A 187 -4.40 5.25 18.52
CA MET A 187 -4.93 5.60 17.21
C MET A 187 -5.21 4.34 16.41
N ARG A 188 -6.36 4.32 15.73
CA ARG A 188 -6.72 3.30 14.76
C ARG A 188 -7.03 3.94 13.42
N ALA A 189 -6.46 3.40 12.35
CA ALA A 189 -6.75 3.79 10.99
C ALA A 189 -7.19 2.58 10.16
N ILE A 190 -8.19 2.77 9.31
CA ILE A 190 -8.55 1.86 8.23
C ILE A 190 -8.31 2.64 6.95
N GLN A 191 -7.59 2.11 5.98
CA GLN A 191 -7.33 2.77 4.72
C GLN A 191 -7.57 1.80 3.57
N ILE A 192 -8.39 2.23 2.61
CA ILE A 192 -8.66 1.49 1.38
C ILE A 192 -8.12 2.33 0.24
N GLN A 193 -7.16 1.79 -0.50
CA GLN A 193 -6.47 2.48 -1.59
C GLN A 193 -6.67 1.76 -2.92
N LYS A 194 -6.84 2.53 -3.99
CA LYS A 194 -6.79 2.05 -5.38
C LYS A 194 -5.68 2.79 -6.11
N ASN A 195 -4.76 2.04 -6.69
CA ASN A 195 -3.61 2.57 -7.40
C ASN A 195 -3.75 2.37 -8.90
N VAL A 196 -3.31 3.37 -9.65
CA VAL A 196 -3.11 3.32 -11.09
C VAL A 196 -1.65 3.67 -11.33
N THR A 197 -0.91 2.85 -12.07
CA THR A 197 0.46 3.17 -12.48
C THR A 197 0.50 3.22 -13.99
N LEU A 198 1.10 4.27 -14.54
CA LEU A 198 1.19 4.56 -15.96
C LEU A 198 2.66 4.67 -16.36
N ARG A 199 3.06 4.01 -17.46
CA ARG A 199 4.44 4.02 -17.97
C ARG A 199 4.54 4.51 -19.43
N PRO A 200 5.71 5.07 -19.85
CA PRO A 200 5.91 5.65 -21.19
C PRO A 200 5.59 4.74 -22.39
N ASP A 201 5.66 3.43 -22.22
CA ASP A 201 5.44 2.39 -23.24
C ASP A 201 4.00 1.85 -23.27
N GLU A 202 3.17 2.19 -22.29
CA GLU A 202 1.77 1.80 -22.23
C GLU A 202 0.92 2.80 -23.01
N SER A 203 0.61 2.54 -24.28
CA SER A 203 -0.51 3.12 -25.06
C SER A 203 -0.83 4.63 -24.88
N GLY A 204 0.17 5.50 -24.75
CA GLY A 204 -0.06 6.94 -24.53
C GLY A 204 -0.46 7.31 -23.10
N ALA A 205 -0.17 6.47 -22.11
CA ALA A 205 -0.53 6.65 -20.70
C ALA A 205 0.10 7.89 -20.04
N LEU A 206 1.25 8.36 -20.54
CA LEU A 206 1.82 9.67 -20.15
C LEU A 206 1.28 10.85 -20.98
N LYS A 207 0.56 10.58 -22.07
CA LYS A 207 -0.10 11.56 -22.96
C LYS A 207 -1.60 11.72 -22.68
N ALA A 208 -2.22 10.80 -21.94
CA ALA A 208 -3.56 10.98 -21.40
C ALA A 208 -3.56 12.32 -20.67
N GLU A 209 -4.51 13.19 -21.01
CA GLU A 209 -4.63 14.47 -20.31
C GLU A 209 -4.75 14.16 -18.80
N LYS A 210 -4.14 15.01 -17.96
CA LYS A 210 -4.15 14.89 -16.49
C LYS A 210 -5.55 14.62 -15.88
N ASN A 211 -6.61 14.83 -16.66
CA ASN A 211 -8.01 14.72 -16.30
C ASN A 211 -8.80 13.64 -17.08
N ASP A 212 -8.17 12.71 -17.82
CA ASP A 212 -8.89 11.59 -18.45
C ASP A 212 -9.23 10.51 -17.41
N TRP A 213 -10.24 10.81 -16.60
CA TRP A 213 -10.61 10.05 -15.41
C TRP A 213 -11.25 8.70 -15.72
N SER A 214 -11.89 8.56 -16.87
CA SER A 214 -12.49 7.29 -17.32
C SER A 214 -11.39 6.27 -17.58
N PHE A 215 -10.34 6.69 -18.29
CA PHE A 215 -9.18 5.87 -18.59
C PHE A 215 -8.41 5.43 -17.33
N LEU A 216 -8.18 6.36 -16.38
CA LEU A 216 -7.49 6.04 -15.12
C LEU A 216 -8.27 5.05 -14.26
N ASN A 217 -9.60 5.13 -14.25
CA ASN A 217 -10.44 4.22 -13.48
C ASN A 217 -10.46 2.80 -14.05
N GLU A 218 -10.40 2.66 -15.39
CA GLU A 218 -10.33 1.39 -16.10
C GLU A 218 -8.98 0.67 -15.91
N MET A 219 -7.89 1.43 -15.82
CA MET A 219 -6.52 0.90 -15.63
C MET A 219 -6.15 0.59 -14.18
N GLY A 220 -7.02 0.94 -13.22
CA GLY A 220 -6.67 0.84 -11.81
C GLY A 220 -6.66 -0.59 -11.28
N GLN A 221 -5.68 -0.89 -10.45
CA GLN A 221 -5.51 -2.17 -9.78
C GLN A 221 -6.68 -2.47 -8.83
N ALA A 222 -6.82 -3.74 -8.45
CA ALA A 222 -7.75 -4.12 -7.39
C ALA A 222 -7.39 -3.38 -6.08
N PRO A 223 -8.37 -2.86 -5.31
CA PRO A 223 -8.09 -2.09 -4.11
C PRO A 223 -7.29 -2.88 -3.06
N ILE A 224 -6.51 -2.17 -2.27
CA ILE A 224 -5.79 -2.69 -1.10
C ILE A 224 -6.47 -2.14 0.14
N ALA A 225 -6.70 -2.99 1.14
CA ALA A 225 -7.12 -2.51 2.46
C ALA A 225 -5.99 -2.70 3.48
N THR A 226 -5.72 -1.64 4.23
CA THR A 226 -4.74 -1.58 5.31
C THR A 226 -5.42 -1.15 6.60
N TYR A 227 -5.20 -1.89 7.68
CA TYR A 227 -5.76 -1.58 9.00
C TYR A 227 -4.61 -1.42 9.98
N THR A 228 -4.49 -0.26 10.62
CA THR A 228 -3.34 0.11 11.45
C THR A 228 -3.78 0.53 12.84
N TYR A 229 -3.04 0.09 13.85
CA TYR A 229 -3.17 0.49 15.24
C TYR A 229 -1.82 1.02 15.72
N ILE A 230 -1.85 2.11 16.48
CA ILE A 230 -0.70 2.72 17.14
C ILE A 230 -1.09 2.94 18.60
N GLU A 231 -0.33 2.40 19.54
CA GLU A 231 -0.64 2.46 20.98
C GLU A 231 -0.54 3.89 21.54
N ASP A 232 0.43 4.67 21.04
CA ASP A 232 0.56 6.09 21.35
C ASP A 232 0.88 6.94 20.11
N ALA A 233 -0.13 7.62 19.58
CA ALA A 233 -0.01 8.46 18.41
C ALA A 233 0.86 9.72 18.61
N ALA A 234 1.12 10.12 19.86
CA ALA A 234 2.06 11.22 20.13
C ALA A 234 3.52 10.81 19.91
N ALA A 235 3.79 9.49 19.93
CA ALA A 235 5.13 8.93 19.81
C ALA A 235 5.11 7.63 18.96
N PRO A 236 4.67 7.70 17.69
CA PRO A 236 4.38 6.52 16.87
C PRO A 236 5.62 5.66 16.60
N MET A 237 6.81 6.27 16.62
CA MET A 237 8.08 5.59 16.37
C MET A 237 8.64 4.85 17.59
N SER A 238 8.11 5.10 18.79
CA SER A 238 8.61 4.53 20.05
C SER A 238 7.57 3.70 20.80
N THR A 239 6.48 3.35 20.12
CA THR A 239 5.34 2.64 20.72
C THR A 239 5.00 1.38 19.93
N THR A 240 4.09 0.56 20.46
CA THR A 240 3.61 -0.62 19.76
C THR A 240 2.71 -0.19 18.59
N SER A 241 2.94 -0.77 17.41
CA SER A 241 2.01 -0.67 16.28
C SER A 241 1.75 -2.03 15.63
N ILE A 242 0.54 -2.19 15.11
CA ILE A 242 0.13 -3.38 14.37
C ILE A 242 -0.52 -2.93 13.07
N SER A 243 -0.17 -3.54 11.94
CA SER A 243 -0.85 -3.32 10.67
C SER A 243 -1.25 -4.61 9.97
N PHE A 244 -2.40 -4.61 9.30
CA PHE A 244 -2.90 -5.71 8.45
C PHE A 244 -3.03 -5.21 7.02
N GLY A 245 -2.55 -5.99 6.06
CA GLY A 245 -2.73 -5.74 4.63
C GLY A 245 -3.54 -6.85 3.97
N ARG A 246 -4.46 -6.48 3.08
CA ARG A 246 -5.31 -7.42 2.30
C ARG A 246 -5.43 -6.98 0.84
N GLN A 247 -4.96 -7.82 -0.08
CA GLN A 247 -5.18 -7.73 -1.53
C GLN A 247 -5.03 -9.13 -2.16
N PRO A 248 -6.13 -9.88 -2.34
CA PRO A 248 -6.08 -11.26 -2.84
C PRO A 248 -5.44 -11.43 -4.21
N GLU A 249 -5.62 -10.47 -5.11
CA GLU A 249 -5.10 -10.52 -6.49
C GLU A 249 -3.57 -10.48 -6.56
N SER A 250 -2.90 -10.00 -5.50
CA SER A 250 -1.44 -10.02 -5.35
C SER A 250 -0.96 -11.05 -4.30
N GLY A 251 -1.88 -11.82 -3.70
CA GLY A 251 -1.55 -12.73 -2.61
C GLY A 251 -1.14 -12.01 -1.32
N LEU A 252 -1.50 -10.73 -1.17
CA LEU A 252 -1.23 -9.96 0.03
C LEU A 252 -2.23 -10.35 1.13
N TYR A 253 -1.72 -11.06 2.12
CA TYR A 253 -2.37 -11.29 3.40
C TYR A 253 -1.29 -11.21 4.47
N SER A 254 -1.09 -10.02 5.03
CA SER A 254 0.02 -9.76 5.95
C SER A 254 -0.42 -9.14 7.26
N THR A 255 0.39 -9.38 8.30
CA THR A 255 0.33 -8.71 9.59
C THR A 255 1.73 -8.24 9.95
N ASN A 256 1.91 -6.98 10.32
CA ASN A 256 3.16 -6.48 10.86
C ASN A 256 2.94 -6.05 12.29
N VAL A 257 3.85 -6.42 13.19
CA VAL A 257 3.86 -5.99 14.58
C VAL A 257 5.19 -5.32 14.86
N THR A 258 5.17 -4.04 15.20
CA THR A 258 6.34 -3.29 15.63
C THR A 258 6.22 -3.00 17.12
N GLN A 259 7.26 -3.31 17.88
CA GLN A 259 7.31 -3.12 19.33
C GLN A 259 8.62 -2.43 19.75
N PRO A 260 8.59 -1.50 20.72
CA PRO A 260 9.80 -0.99 21.33
C PRO A 260 10.49 -2.10 22.13
N ILE A 261 11.81 -2.22 21.99
CA ILE A 261 12.62 -3.23 22.69
C ILE A 261 13.71 -2.61 23.60
N GLY A 262 13.69 -1.29 23.76
CA GLY A 262 14.57 -0.54 24.67
C GLY A 262 15.31 0.62 23.99
N GLY A 263 15.43 1.75 24.68
CA GLY A 263 15.96 2.99 24.12
C GLY A 263 15.22 3.39 22.84
N ASP A 264 15.96 3.87 21.84
CA ASP A 264 15.41 4.24 20.53
C ASP A 264 15.33 3.05 19.54
N THR A 265 15.13 1.84 20.08
CA THR A 265 15.17 0.59 19.29
C THR A 265 13.79 -0.06 19.23
N THR A 266 13.37 -0.40 18.02
CA THR A 266 12.13 -1.14 17.75
C THR A 266 12.43 -2.45 17.03
N ARG A 267 11.57 -3.45 17.22
CA ARG A 267 11.58 -4.70 16.47
C ARG A 267 10.27 -4.82 15.72
N THR A 268 10.34 -5.06 14.41
CA THR A 268 9.21 -5.39 13.56
C THR A 268 9.26 -6.86 13.20
N ILE A 269 8.15 -7.56 13.43
CA ILE A 269 7.92 -8.92 12.95
C ILE A 269 6.79 -8.87 11.93
N SER A 270 7.05 -9.39 10.74
CA SER A 270 6.09 -9.50 9.65
C SER A 270 5.64 -10.94 9.51
N TYR A 271 4.34 -11.11 9.28
CA TYR A 271 3.67 -12.39 9.10
C TYR A 271 2.94 -12.40 7.76
N LYS A 272 2.83 -13.58 7.17
CA LYS A 272 1.93 -13.88 6.06
C LYS A 272 1.01 -15.02 6.50
N GLY A 273 -0.29 -14.73 6.63
CA GLY A 273 -1.18 -15.62 7.40
C GLY A 273 -0.67 -15.77 8.83
N THR A 274 -0.36 -17.00 9.24
CA THR A 274 0.24 -17.29 10.56
C THR A 274 1.77 -17.46 10.53
N GLU A 275 2.37 -17.43 9.34
CA GLU A 275 3.79 -17.75 9.11
C GLU A 275 4.65 -16.49 9.27
N VAL A 276 5.72 -16.56 10.07
CA VAL A 276 6.69 -15.44 10.18
C VAL A 276 7.50 -15.37 8.89
N VAL A 277 7.53 -14.19 8.27
CA VAL A 277 8.23 -13.96 7.00
C VAL A 277 9.48 -13.11 7.16
N SER A 278 9.47 -12.18 8.10
CA SER A 278 10.66 -11.40 8.43
C SER A 278 10.65 -10.89 9.85
N GLU A 279 11.84 -10.71 10.38
CA GLU A 279 12.11 -9.99 11.62
C GLU A 279 13.19 -8.95 11.33
N GLN A 280 12.99 -7.73 11.82
CA GLN A 280 13.98 -6.68 11.70
C GLN A 280 13.99 -5.82 12.95
N THR A 281 15.19 -5.37 13.32
CA THR A 281 15.38 -4.39 14.37
C THR A 281 15.81 -3.07 13.76
N MET A 282 15.24 -1.97 14.24
CA MET A 282 15.58 -0.62 13.85
C MET A 282 16.01 0.18 15.07
N LYS A 283 17.06 0.99 14.93
CA LYS A 283 17.52 1.97 15.91
C LYS A 283 17.51 3.34 15.26
N ASN A 284 16.82 4.31 15.85
CA ASN A 284 16.65 5.65 15.26
C ASN A 284 16.15 5.60 13.80
N GLY A 285 15.20 4.71 13.50
CA GLY A 285 14.63 4.54 12.16
C GLY A 285 15.55 3.86 11.14
N LYS A 286 16.73 3.36 11.53
CA LYS A 286 17.67 2.65 10.65
C LYS A 286 17.85 1.21 11.08
N LEU A 287 18.01 0.28 10.13
CA LEU A 287 18.28 -1.13 10.44
C LEU A 287 19.49 -1.26 11.39
N HIS A 288 19.33 -2.03 12.46
CA HIS A 288 20.35 -2.22 13.48
C HIS A 288 20.18 -3.61 14.10
N GLY A 289 21.26 -4.34 14.30
CA GLY A 289 21.19 -5.73 14.75
C GLY A 289 20.78 -6.68 13.62
N TRP A 290 20.14 -7.80 13.97
CA TRP A 290 19.77 -8.82 12.99
C TRP A 290 18.51 -8.43 12.21
N GLN A 291 18.59 -8.59 10.89
CA GLN A 291 17.45 -8.82 10.02
C GLN A 291 17.42 -10.30 9.65
N ILE A 292 16.27 -10.94 9.82
CA ILE A 292 16.02 -12.33 9.46
C ILE A 292 14.90 -12.33 8.43
N LEU A 293 15.17 -12.89 7.25
CA LEU A 293 14.18 -13.18 6.23
C LEU A 293 13.97 -14.69 6.25
N TYR A 294 12.76 -15.14 6.57
CA TYR A 294 12.46 -16.56 6.64
C TYR A 294 12.21 -17.12 5.24
N PRO A 295 12.59 -18.37 4.98
CA PRO A 295 12.27 -19.00 3.70
C PRO A 295 10.76 -19.05 3.50
N GLN A 296 10.32 -18.75 2.28
CA GLN A 296 8.90 -18.60 1.95
C GLN A 296 8.58 -19.29 0.64
N GLN A 297 7.49 -20.04 0.64
CA GLN A 297 6.83 -20.47 -0.58
C GLN A 297 5.77 -19.43 -0.93
N THR A 298 5.83 -18.89 -2.14
CA THR A 298 4.79 -18.02 -2.70
C THR A 298 4.23 -18.62 -3.98
N ALA A 299 3.16 -18.00 -4.49
CA ALA A 299 2.66 -18.27 -5.85
C ALA A 299 3.73 -18.05 -6.94
N SER A 300 4.67 -17.12 -6.73
CA SER A 300 5.76 -16.82 -7.65
C SER A 300 7.00 -17.72 -7.51
N GLY A 301 7.04 -18.60 -6.49
CA GLY A 301 8.13 -19.55 -6.29
C GLY A 301 8.67 -19.58 -4.86
N TYR A 302 9.80 -20.24 -4.68
CA TYR A 302 10.48 -20.33 -3.38
C TYR A 302 11.52 -19.22 -3.21
N TYR A 303 11.41 -18.47 -2.13
CA TYR A 303 12.41 -17.50 -1.69
C TYR A 303 13.21 -18.11 -0.53
N GLY A 304 14.52 -18.24 -0.73
CA GLY A 304 15.42 -18.73 0.31
C GLY A 304 15.53 -17.78 1.51
N GLY A 305 15.73 -18.33 2.70
CA GLY A 305 15.94 -17.53 3.90
C GLY A 305 17.29 -16.82 3.91
N GLN A 306 17.35 -15.68 4.59
CA GLN A 306 18.56 -14.87 4.75
C GLN A 306 18.67 -14.35 6.17
N LYS A 307 19.90 -14.15 6.63
CA LYS A 307 20.18 -13.51 7.91
C LYS A 307 21.28 -12.48 7.72
N ASN A 308 20.91 -11.22 7.86
CA ASN A 308 21.76 -10.06 7.59
C ASN A 308 21.99 -9.30 8.89
N CYS A 309 23.21 -8.81 9.10
CA CYS A 309 23.54 -8.00 10.26
C CYS A 309 23.72 -6.54 9.86
N TYR A 310 23.07 -5.62 10.57
CA TYR A 310 23.16 -4.19 10.30
C TYR A 310 23.68 -3.40 11.49
N GLN A 311 24.35 -2.29 11.20
CA GLN A 311 24.71 -1.28 12.19
C GLN A 311 24.34 0.10 11.63
N ASN A 312 23.32 0.73 12.20
CA ASN A 312 22.87 2.07 11.83
C ASN A 312 22.56 2.24 10.33
N GLY A 313 21.99 1.21 9.72
CA GLY A 313 21.61 1.16 8.30
C GLY A 313 22.63 0.47 7.40
N GLU A 314 23.86 0.22 7.87
CA GLU A 314 24.90 -0.39 7.06
C GLU A 314 25.01 -1.90 7.29
N LEU A 315 25.08 -2.68 6.21
CA LEU A 315 25.27 -4.13 6.29
C LEU A 315 26.70 -4.42 6.77
N VAL A 316 26.81 -5.10 7.92
CA VAL A 316 28.09 -5.46 8.52
C VAL A 316 28.37 -6.93 8.29
N LYS A 317 29.54 -7.22 7.70
CA LYS A 317 30.08 -8.59 7.65
C LYS A 317 30.75 -8.91 8.99
N ALA A 318 29.95 -9.15 10.04
CA ALA A 318 30.44 -9.48 11.37
C ALA A 318 30.04 -10.91 11.78
N VAL A 319 30.95 -11.60 12.49
CA VAL A 319 30.69 -12.92 13.10
C VAL A 319 29.70 -12.81 14.27
N THR A 320 29.66 -11.64 14.92
CA THR A 320 28.71 -11.27 15.98
C THR A 320 28.04 -9.95 15.62
N CYS A 321 26.71 -9.94 15.62
CA CYS A 321 25.96 -8.73 15.31
C CYS A 321 25.82 -7.83 16.55
N PRO A 322 25.76 -6.49 16.39
CA PRO A 322 25.58 -5.58 17.51
C PRO A 322 24.38 -6.00 18.36
N ALA A 323 24.57 -5.99 19.68
CA ALA A 323 23.46 -6.08 20.61
C ALA A 323 22.61 -4.80 20.51
N ASN A 324 21.32 -4.93 20.79
CA ASN A 324 20.36 -3.83 20.79
C ASN A 324 20.79 -2.70 21.74
#